data_AF-A0A812Z6P1-F1
#
_entry.id   AF-A0A812Z6P1-F1
#
_cell.length_a   1.000
_cell.length_b   1.000
_cell.length_c   1.000
_cell.angle_alpha   90.00
_cell.angle_beta   90.00
_cell.angle_gamma   90.00
#
_symmetry.space_group_name_H-M   'P 1'
#
loop_
_entity.id
_entity.type
_entity.pdbx_description
1 polymer ?
#
loop_
_entity_poly.entity_id
_entity_poly.type
_entity_poly.pdbx_seq_one_letter_code
_entity_poly.pdbx_strand_id
1 'polypeptide(L)'
;WKVLSLFFQCGWPNAMLSWLVACVVSATLCMQDVLPMPMTYKADVLGFVADCPLGFWILISSLLGTGAGFFTAPYRPQWCGEPDVCFIDVASIHQLDHKLMERGVYGIAGFLSLADEMRVLWSLPYLTRLWCVFELAAYRKVNPGGKIAFRPLFIERVLFQLLLATYAYQTILLASRTVDSITSLAYVRYLFFVLPWALCVYGLRMNFREKLNLFAQLEAFDVEQAHCTEEFD
;
A
#
# COMPACT_ATOMS: atom_id res chain seq x y z
N TRP A 1 6.37 0.92 8.28
CA TRP A 1 5.55 -0.02 7.48
C TRP A 1 4.08 -0.01 7.90
N LYS A 2 3.73 -0.18 9.19
CA LYS A 2 2.33 -0.16 9.67
C LYS A 2 1.53 1.08 9.24
N VAL A 3 2.11 2.28 9.39
CA VAL A 3 1.48 3.54 8.92
C VAL A 3 1.23 3.54 7.42
N LEU A 4 2.17 3.02 6.62
CA LEU A 4 1.98 2.89 5.18
C LEU A 4 0.84 1.93 4.85
N SER A 5 0.74 0.81 5.59
CA SER A 5 -0.36 -0.14 5.41
C SER A 5 -1.73 0.52 5.70
N LEU A 6 -1.85 1.25 6.82
CA LEU A 6 -3.05 2.03 7.14
C LEU A 6 -3.37 3.06 6.04
N PHE A 7 -2.35 3.75 5.55
CA PHE A 7 -2.49 4.74 4.48
C PHE A 7 -2.99 4.15 3.17
N PHE A 8 -2.53 2.93 2.81
CA PHE A 8 -3.05 2.20 1.66
C PHE A 8 -4.48 1.69 1.89
N GLN A 9 -4.79 1.15 3.08
CA GLN A 9 -6.11 0.63 3.42
C GLN A 9 -7.19 1.72 3.42
N CYS A 10 -6.90 2.90 3.97
CA CYS A 10 -7.85 4.00 4.05
C CYS A 10 -7.80 4.91 2.81
N GLY A 11 -6.63 5.07 2.19
CA GLY A 11 -6.40 6.05 1.14
C GLY A 11 -6.66 5.57 -0.29
N TRP A 12 -6.82 4.27 -0.54
CA TRP A 12 -6.97 3.74 -1.90
C TRP A 12 -8.14 4.34 -2.70
N PRO A 13 -9.33 4.64 -2.14
CA PRO A 13 -10.42 5.21 -2.94
C PRO A 13 -10.07 6.61 -3.43
N ASN A 14 -9.47 7.42 -2.55
CA ASN A 14 -9.00 8.77 -2.88
C ASN A 14 -7.85 8.72 -3.89
N ALA A 15 -6.92 7.78 -3.74
CA ALA A 15 -5.84 7.55 -4.70
C ALA A 15 -6.40 7.17 -6.09
N MET A 16 -7.36 6.24 -6.17
CA MET A 16 -7.98 5.82 -7.43
C MET A 16 -8.80 6.94 -8.08
N LEU A 17 -9.60 7.67 -7.30
CA LEU A 17 -10.37 8.80 -7.82
C LEU A 17 -9.45 9.90 -8.35
N SER A 18 -8.43 10.28 -7.58
CA SER A 18 -7.46 11.30 -7.97
C SER A 18 -6.64 10.87 -9.20
N TRP A 19 -6.23 9.60 -9.26
CA TRP A 19 -5.60 9.00 -10.43
C TRP A 19 -6.51 9.09 -11.67
N LEU A 20 -7.77 8.69 -11.56
CA LEU A 20 -8.73 8.71 -12.67
C LEU A 20 -8.95 10.14 -13.18
N VAL A 21 -9.18 11.09 -12.26
CA VAL A 21 -9.34 12.51 -12.61
C VAL A 21 -8.10 13.03 -13.31
N ALA A 22 -6.89 12.75 -12.80
CA ALA A 22 -5.64 13.20 -13.42
C ALA A 22 -5.45 12.61 -14.83
N CYS A 23 -5.75 11.32 -15.02
CA CYS A 23 -5.72 10.67 -16.33
C CYS A 23 -6.70 11.32 -17.32
N VAL A 24 -7.96 11.53 -16.92
CA VAL A 24 -9.00 12.12 -17.78
C VAL A 24 -8.66 13.57 -18.13
N VAL A 25 -8.22 14.38 -17.16
CA VAL A 25 -7.80 15.77 -17.40
C VAL A 25 -6.61 15.82 -18.35
N SER A 26 -5.57 15.00 -18.15
CA SER A 26 -4.44 14.99 -19.08
C SER A 26 -4.83 14.49 -20.46
N ALA A 27 -5.66 13.45 -20.57
CA ALA A 27 -6.12 12.95 -21.87
C ALA A 27 -6.93 14.00 -22.64
N THR A 28 -7.85 14.70 -21.96
CA THR A 28 -8.65 15.77 -22.57
C THR A 28 -7.79 16.95 -23.00
N LEU A 29 -6.83 17.38 -22.19
CA LEU A 29 -5.89 18.44 -22.55
C LEU A 29 -4.97 18.07 -23.71
N CYS A 30 -4.58 16.80 -23.84
CA CYS A 30 -3.85 16.31 -25.02
C CYS A 30 -4.74 16.31 -26.27
N MET A 31 -6.01 15.90 -26.17
CA MET A 31 -6.95 15.90 -27.30
C MET A 31 -7.32 17.30 -27.80
N GLN A 32 -7.19 18.32 -26.94
CA GLN A 32 -7.41 19.72 -27.27
C GLN A 32 -6.14 20.44 -27.72
N ASP A 33 -5.03 19.72 -27.91
CA ASP A 33 -3.71 20.26 -28.25
C ASP A 33 -3.20 21.34 -27.27
N VAL A 34 -3.69 21.34 -26.03
CA VAL A 34 -3.25 22.27 -24.96
C VAL A 34 -1.92 21.78 -24.38
N LEU A 35 -1.78 20.48 -24.17
CA LEU A 35 -0.53 19.86 -23.73
C LEU A 35 0.30 19.44 -24.96
N PRO A 36 1.56 19.90 -25.09
CA PRO A 36 2.38 19.57 -26.23
C PRO A 36 2.70 18.07 -26.27
N MET A 37 2.73 17.46 -27.44
CA MET A 37 3.13 16.06 -27.62
C MET A 37 4.52 15.99 -28.26
N PRO A 38 5.61 16.11 -27.45
CA PRO A 38 6.96 16.29 -27.99
C PRO A 38 7.55 15.03 -28.63
N MET A 39 6.92 13.87 -28.47
CA MET A 39 7.39 12.60 -29.01
C MET A 39 6.51 12.20 -30.19
N THR A 40 7.10 11.50 -31.16
CA THR A 40 6.39 10.91 -32.30
C THR A 40 6.63 9.41 -32.30
N TYR A 41 5.57 8.64 -32.49
CA TYR A 41 5.62 7.19 -32.64
C TYR A 41 5.18 6.79 -34.03
N LYS A 42 5.99 6.02 -34.75
CA LYS A 42 5.61 5.47 -36.05
C LYS A 42 4.76 4.22 -35.86
N ALA A 43 3.46 4.34 -36.04
CA ALA A 43 2.56 3.19 -36.02
C ALA A 43 2.62 2.49 -37.39
N ASP A 44 3.01 1.22 -37.41
CA ASP A 44 2.89 0.32 -38.57
C ASP A 44 1.88 -0.78 -38.23
N VAL A 45 0.66 -0.65 -38.74
CA VAL A 45 -0.44 -1.60 -38.50
C VAL A 45 -1.01 -2.02 -39.85
N LEU A 46 -0.80 -3.28 -40.24
CA LEU A 46 -1.31 -3.85 -41.49
C LEU A 46 -0.91 -3.05 -42.75
N GLY A 47 0.30 -2.48 -42.76
CA GLY A 47 0.82 -1.67 -43.88
C GLY A 47 0.36 -0.21 -43.84
N PHE A 48 -0.47 0.19 -42.88
CA PHE A 48 -0.73 1.60 -42.59
C PHE A 48 0.41 2.14 -41.71
N VAL A 49 1.25 2.99 -42.31
CA VAL A 49 2.33 3.70 -41.62
C VAL A 49 1.91 5.14 -41.38
N ALA A 50 1.77 5.52 -40.11
CA ALA A 50 1.46 6.89 -39.72
C ALA A 50 2.30 7.35 -38.52
N ASP A 51 2.70 8.62 -38.55
CA ASP A 51 3.34 9.27 -37.40
C ASP A 51 2.24 9.70 -36.41
N CYS A 52 2.18 9.04 -35.26
CA CYS A 52 1.25 9.38 -34.19
C CYS A 52 1.97 10.24 -33.14
N PRO A 53 1.43 11.40 -32.75
CA PRO A 53 1.99 12.18 -31.65
C PRO A 53 1.81 11.41 -30.32
N LEU A 54 2.80 11.53 -29.45
CA LEU A 54 2.88 10.82 -28.17
C LEU A 54 3.28 11.80 -27.07
N GLY A 55 2.55 11.76 -25.95
CA GLY A 55 2.81 12.58 -24.76
C GLY A 55 3.13 11.72 -23.53
N PHE A 56 4.03 12.20 -22.67
CA PHE A 56 4.30 11.57 -21.37
C PHE A 56 3.36 12.04 -20.26
N TRP A 57 2.46 12.98 -20.57
CA TRP A 57 1.65 13.68 -19.58
C TRP A 57 0.72 12.77 -18.79
N ILE A 58 0.08 11.79 -19.45
CA ILE A 58 -0.81 10.84 -18.77
C ILE A 58 -0.03 10.00 -17.74
N LEU A 59 1.21 9.61 -18.06
CA LEU A 59 2.07 8.87 -17.12
C LEU A 59 2.46 9.72 -15.91
N ILE A 60 2.90 10.97 -16.14
CA ILE A 60 3.29 11.86 -15.04
C ILE A 60 2.07 12.23 -14.20
N SER A 61 0.96 12.63 -14.82
CA SER A 61 -0.24 13.03 -14.10
C SER A 61 -0.91 11.88 -13.36
N SER A 62 -0.89 10.66 -13.89
CA SER A 62 -1.37 9.48 -13.17
C SER A 62 -0.55 9.20 -11.91
N LEU A 63 0.78 9.29 -11.99
CA LEU A 63 1.66 9.12 -10.83
C LEU A 63 1.43 10.22 -9.78
N LEU A 64 1.41 11.48 -10.21
CA LEU A 64 1.16 12.62 -9.33
C LEU A 64 -0.26 12.57 -8.73
N GLY A 65 -1.25 12.21 -9.54
CA GLY A 65 -2.65 12.04 -9.12
C GLY A 65 -2.79 10.95 -8.07
N THR A 66 -2.13 9.81 -8.26
CA THR A 66 -2.08 8.72 -7.25
C THR A 66 -1.46 9.22 -5.95
N GLY A 67 -0.30 9.88 -6.02
CA GLY A 67 0.39 10.44 -4.85
C GLY A 67 -0.46 11.49 -4.12
N ALA A 68 -1.05 12.42 -4.86
CA ALA A 68 -1.93 13.45 -4.32
C ALA A 68 -3.17 12.86 -3.64
N GLY A 69 -3.80 11.85 -4.26
CA GLY A 69 -4.97 11.18 -3.67
C GLY A 69 -4.64 10.48 -2.35
N PHE A 70 -3.45 9.91 -2.26
CA PHE A 70 -2.91 9.38 -1.01
C PHE A 70 -2.67 10.48 0.02
N PHE A 71 -1.90 11.54 -0.30
CA PHE A 71 -1.59 12.61 0.65
C PHE A 71 -2.81 13.38 1.13
N THR A 72 -3.85 13.49 0.30
CA THR A 72 -5.11 14.16 0.66
C THR A 72 -6.08 13.26 1.41
N ALA A 73 -5.88 11.94 1.42
CA ALA A 73 -6.80 10.99 2.05
C ALA A 73 -7.03 11.24 3.55
N PRO A 74 -6.01 11.51 4.39
CA PRO A 74 -6.21 11.78 5.82
C PRO A 74 -7.01 13.06 6.10
N TYR A 75 -6.98 14.02 5.17
CA TYR A 75 -7.62 15.33 5.33
C TYR A 75 -9.01 15.41 4.72
N ARG A 76 -9.44 14.38 3.97
CA ARG A 76 -10.78 14.34 3.42
C ARG A 76 -11.76 13.77 4.45
N PRO A 77 -12.78 14.54 4.87
CA PRO A 77 -13.87 13.96 5.63
C PRO A 77 -14.50 12.85 4.81
N GLN A 78 -14.80 11.71 5.44
CA GLN A 78 -15.45 10.59 4.74
C GLN A 78 -16.80 11.08 4.20
N TRP A 79 -16.90 11.27 2.89
CA TRP A 79 -18.08 11.87 2.25
C TRP A 79 -19.35 11.02 2.38
N CYS A 80 -19.23 9.73 2.71
CA CYS A 80 -20.37 8.81 2.86
C CYS A 80 -20.11 7.75 3.96
N GLY A 81 -19.62 8.15 5.14
CA GLY A 81 -19.40 7.21 6.26
C GLY A 81 -19.22 7.91 7.60
N GLU A 82 -19.45 7.19 8.69
CA GLU A 82 -19.04 7.64 10.03
C GLU A 82 -17.52 7.75 10.08
N PRO A 83 -16.95 8.82 10.66
CA PRO A 83 -15.51 8.97 10.76
C PRO A 83 -14.91 7.75 11.49
N ASP A 84 -14.04 7.00 10.81
CA ASP A 84 -13.27 5.89 11.41
C ASP A 84 -12.20 6.51 12.34
N VAL A 85 -12.61 6.82 13.57
CA VAL A 85 -11.71 7.29 14.62
C VAL A 85 -11.07 6.06 15.24
N CYS A 86 -9.75 5.96 15.14
CA CYS A 86 -9.00 4.85 15.72
C CYS A 86 -8.07 5.33 16.83
N PHE A 87 -7.98 4.53 17.89
CA PHE A 87 -6.92 4.64 18.87
C PHE A 87 -5.69 3.87 18.35
N ILE A 88 -4.55 4.54 18.24
CA ILE A 88 -3.28 3.94 17.84
C ILE A 88 -2.33 4.00 19.04
N ASP A 89 -2.08 2.85 19.65
CA ASP A 89 -1.19 2.65 20.81
C ASP A 89 0.08 3.51 20.77
N VAL A 90 0.87 3.39 19.70
CA VAL A 90 2.18 4.05 19.55
C VAL A 90 2.09 5.56 19.40
N ALA A 91 0.95 6.08 18.94
CA ALA A 91 0.72 7.51 18.77
C ALA A 91 0.03 8.13 19.98
N SER A 92 -0.78 7.36 20.69
CA SER A 92 -1.59 7.82 21.81
C SER A 92 -0.90 7.66 23.17
N ILE A 93 0.03 6.71 23.30
CA ILE A 93 0.78 6.45 24.53
C ILE A 93 2.17 7.11 24.43
N HIS A 94 2.56 7.85 25.46
CA HIS A 94 3.83 8.56 25.48
C HIS A 94 5.00 7.57 25.55
N GLN A 95 5.82 7.49 24.51
CA GLN A 95 6.87 6.46 24.38
C GLN A 95 8.17 6.76 25.15
N LEU A 96 8.38 8.01 25.62
CA LEU A 96 9.65 8.45 26.22
C LEU A 96 9.61 8.72 27.72
N ASP A 97 8.41 8.87 28.30
CA ASP A 97 8.23 9.22 29.72
C ASP A 97 7.52 8.03 30.35
N HIS A 98 8.27 7.27 31.16
CA HIS A 98 7.80 6.04 31.75
C HIS A 98 6.51 6.23 32.58
N LYS A 99 6.36 7.36 33.27
CA LYS A 99 5.16 7.61 34.10
C LYS A 99 3.94 7.87 33.22
N LEU A 100 4.11 8.59 32.11
CA LEU A 100 3.03 8.82 31.16
C LEU A 100 2.71 7.56 30.34
N MET A 101 3.73 6.76 30.00
CA MET A 101 3.58 5.47 29.35
C MET A 101 2.74 4.52 30.21
N GLU A 102 3.13 4.35 31.47
CA GLU A 102 2.44 3.50 32.45
C GLU A 102 0.99 3.95 32.65
N ARG A 103 0.75 5.27 32.79
CA ARG A 103 -0.62 5.82 32.85
C ARG A 103 -1.42 5.55 31.57
N GLY A 104 -0.79 5.62 30.40
CA GLY A 104 -1.41 5.30 29.12
C GLY A 104 -1.77 3.83 29.00
N VAL A 105 -0.86 2.94 29.42
CA VAL A 105 -1.07 1.49 29.48
C VAL A 105 -2.23 1.15 30.42
N TYR A 106 -2.27 1.68 31.63
CA TYR A 106 -3.40 1.45 32.54
C TYR A 106 -4.74 2.00 32.01
N GLY A 107 -4.69 3.02 31.15
CA GLY A 107 -5.86 3.56 30.46
C GLY A 107 -6.36 2.73 29.29
N ILE A 108 -5.57 1.79 28.74
CA ILE A 108 -5.89 1.08 27.50
C ILE A 108 -7.20 0.29 27.60
N ALA A 109 -7.48 -0.29 28.78
CA ALA A 109 -8.69 -1.07 29.01
C ALA A 109 -9.97 -0.25 28.79
N GLY A 110 -9.95 1.04 29.14
CA GLY A 110 -11.08 1.96 28.92
C GLY A 110 -11.29 2.27 27.43
N PHE A 111 -10.21 2.39 26.65
CA PHE A 111 -10.32 2.54 25.19
C PHE A 111 -10.84 1.25 24.55
N LEU A 112 -10.31 0.09 24.97
CA LEU A 112 -10.76 -1.20 24.47
C LEU A 112 -12.26 -1.39 24.74
N SER A 113 -12.77 -1.05 25.93
CA SER A 113 -14.20 -1.23 26.26
C SER A 113 -15.16 -0.34 25.48
N LEU A 114 -14.66 0.73 24.85
CA LEU A 114 -15.44 1.64 24.01
C LEU A 114 -15.27 1.36 22.51
N ALA A 115 -14.30 0.51 22.13
CA ALA A 115 -14.01 0.22 20.74
C ALA A 115 -14.94 -0.87 20.18
N ASP A 116 -15.57 -0.59 19.03
CA ASP A 116 -16.43 -1.55 18.33
C ASP A 116 -15.64 -2.69 17.64
N GLU A 117 -14.40 -2.41 17.24
CA GLU A 117 -13.52 -3.33 16.54
C GLU A 117 -12.05 -3.14 16.98
N MET A 118 -11.37 -4.26 17.27
CA MET A 118 -9.92 -4.29 17.42
C MET A 118 -9.30 -4.75 16.09
N ARG A 119 -8.56 -3.85 15.43
CA ARG A 119 -7.83 -4.17 14.19
C ARG A 119 -6.37 -4.49 14.49
N VAL A 120 -6.00 -5.74 14.31
CA VAL A 120 -4.64 -6.23 14.52
C VAL A 120 -3.88 -6.19 13.20
N LEU A 121 -2.93 -5.27 13.10
CA LEU A 121 -1.98 -5.22 11.98
C LEU A 121 -0.94 -6.34 12.15
N TRP A 122 -1.27 -7.50 11.60
CA TRP A 122 -0.58 -8.75 11.90
C TRP A 122 0.77 -8.85 11.17
N SER A 123 1.81 -9.09 11.97
CA SER A 123 3.19 -9.31 11.54
C SER A 123 3.76 -10.54 12.23
N LEU A 124 4.86 -11.11 11.70
CA LEU A 124 5.49 -12.32 12.23
C LEU A 124 5.76 -12.27 13.75
N PRO A 125 6.36 -11.21 14.33
CA PRO A 125 6.62 -11.17 15.77
C PRO A 125 5.40 -10.76 16.62
N TYR A 126 4.20 -10.66 16.05
CA TYR A 126 3.04 -10.17 16.81
C TYR A 126 2.59 -11.17 17.88
N LEU A 127 2.44 -12.45 17.50
CA LEU A 127 2.00 -13.49 18.42
C LEU A 127 3.11 -13.97 19.36
N THR A 128 4.37 -13.61 19.10
CA THR A 128 5.49 -13.98 19.98
C THR A 128 5.63 -13.05 21.19
N ARG A 129 4.94 -11.90 21.19
CA ARG A 129 5.01 -10.88 22.25
C ARG A 129 3.83 -11.03 23.20
N LEU A 130 4.11 -11.23 24.49
CA LEU A 130 3.07 -11.42 25.50
C LEU A 130 2.10 -10.23 25.57
N TRP A 131 2.62 -9.00 25.51
CA TRP A 131 1.81 -7.78 25.48
C TRP A 131 0.71 -7.80 24.41
N CYS A 132 1.06 -8.19 23.18
CA CYS A 132 0.09 -8.26 22.08
C CYS A 132 -1.00 -9.31 22.37
N VAL A 133 -0.64 -10.46 22.94
CA VAL A 133 -1.61 -11.50 23.33
C VAL A 133 -2.50 -11.01 24.47
N PHE A 134 -1.93 -10.28 25.43
CA PHE A 134 -2.64 -9.63 26.53
C PHE A 134 -3.67 -8.62 26.00
N GLU A 135 -3.33 -7.76 25.04
CA GLU A 135 -4.26 -6.83 24.42
C GLU A 135 -5.46 -7.54 23.77
N LEU A 136 -5.22 -8.65 23.07
CA LEU A 136 -6.29 -9.47 22.48
C LEU A 136 -7.20 -10.06 23.55
N ALA A 137 -6.62 -10.62 24.61
CA ALA A 137 -7.34 -11.22 25.71
C ALA A 137 -8.15 -10.16 26.48
N ALA A 138 -7.55 -9.00 26.75
CA ALA A 138 -8.19 -7.86 27.40
C ALA A 138 -9.37 -7.35 26.57
N TYR A 139 -9.17 -7.12 25.26
CA TYR A 139 -10.26 -6.71 24.36
C TYR A 139 -11.40 -7.72 24.35
N ARG A 140 -11.11 -9.02 24.23
CA ARG A 140 -12.14 -10.07 24.25
C ARG A 140 -12.87 -10.13 25.61
N LYS A 141 -12.17 -9.86 26.71
CA LYS A 141 -12.75 -9.85 28.05
C LYS A 141 -13.74 -8.70 28.25
N VAL A 142 -13.40 -7.49 27.78
CA VAL A 142 -14.27 -6.31 27.91
C VAL A 142 -15.32 -6.21 26.80
N ASN A 143 -15.06 -6.81 25.63
CA ASN A 143 -16.01 -6.93 24.52
C ASN A 143 -16.18 -8.40 24.07
N PRO A 144 -17.00 -9.21 24.76
CA PRO A 144 -17.21 -10.60 24.40
C PRO A 144 -17.69 -10.80 22.95
N GLY A 145 -18.58 -9.92 22.48
CA GLY A 145 -19.10 -9.89 21.11
C GLY A 145 -18.32 -8.97 20.16
N GLY A 146 -17.28 -8.30 20.64
CA GLY A 146 -16.48 -7.37 19.85
C GLY A 146 -15.78 -8.05 18.68
N LYS A 147 -15.67 -7.34 17.56
CA LYS A 147 -14.99 -7.86 16.37
C LYS A 147 -13.47 -7.73 16.54
N ILE A 148 -12.74 -8.81 16.28
CA ILE A 148 -11.27 -8.79 16.17
C ILE A 148 -10.93 -9.08 14.71
N ALA A 149 -10.32 -8.12 14.02
CA ALA A 149 -9.94 -8.25 12.63
C ALA A 149 -8.42 -8.31 12.47
N PHE A 150 -7.91 -9.47 12.08
CA PHE A 150 -6.52 -9.62 11.67
C PHE A 150 -6.34 -9.11 10.25
N ARG A 151 -5.55 -8.04 10.10
CA ARG A 151 -5.20 -7.43 8.81
C ARG A 151 -3.73 -7.71 8.54
N PRO A 152 -3.40 -8.64 7.64
CA PRO A 152 -2.02 -8.96 7.39
C PRO A 152 -1.35 -7.87 6.56
N LEU A 153 -0.15 -7.46 6.98
CA LEU A 153 0.61 -6.35 6.40
C LEU A 153 1.19 -6.64 4.99
N PHE A 154 0.95 -7.82 4.42
CA PHE A 154 1.50 -8.20 3.11
C PHE A 154 0.71 -7.60 1.94
N ILE A 155 -0.59 -7.31 2.11
CA ILE A 155 -1.44 -6.87 1.01
C ILE A 155 -0.93 -5.52 0.46
N GLU A 156 -0.60 -4.59 1.35
CA GLU A 156 -0.15 -3.26 0.94
C GLU A 156 1.27 -3.32 0.35
N ARG A 157 2.07 -4.31 0.74
CA ARG A 157 3.39 -4.57 0.14
C ARG A 157 3.26 -5.04 -1.29
N VAL A 158 2.34 -5.98 -1.51
CA VAL A 158 2.00 -6.51 -2.83
C VAL A 158 1.48 -5.39 -3.73
N LEU A 159 0.56 -4.56 -3.24
CA LEU A 159 0.02 -3.44 -3.99
C LEU A 159 1.10 -2.42 -4.37
N PHE A 160 1.96 -2.04 -3.43
CA PHE A 160 3.06 -1.12 -3.69
C PHE A 160 4.05 -1.69 -4.73
N GLN A 161 4.41 -2.98 -4.62
CA GLN A 161 5.27 -3.65 -5.61
C GLN A 161 4.65 -3.67 -7.01
N LEU A 162 3.36 -4.00 -7.11
CA LEU A 162 2.62 -4.00 -8.38
C LEU A 162 2.53 -2.59 -8.98
N LEU A 163 2.26 -1.59 -8.16
CA LEU A 163 2.20 -0.19 -8.59
C LEU A 163 3.55 0.28 -9.14
N LEU A 164 4.64 0.01 -8.41
CA LEU A 164 6.00 0.35 -8.82
C LEU A 164 6.40 -0.37 -10.11
N ALA A 165 6.14 -1.68 -10.20
CA ALA A 165 6.42 -2.47 -11.40
C ALA A 165 5.63 -1.96 -12.61
N THR A 166 4.37 -1.57 -12.41
CA THR A 166 3.51 -1.02 -13.46
C THR A 166 4.05 0.32 -13.98
N TYR A 167 4.37 1.27 -13.09
CA TYR A 167 4.94 2.57 -13.50
C TYR A 167 6.32 2.42 -14.15
N ALA A 168 7.17 1.54 -13.62
CA ALA A 168 8.47 1.24 -14.22
C ALA A 168 8.30 0.66 -15.64
N TYR A 169 7.39 -0.31 -15.79
CA TYR A 169 7.07 -0.91 -17.09
C TYR A 169 6.57 0.13 -18.10
N GLN A 170 5.61 0.99 -17.70
CA GLN A 170 5.08 2.05 -18.57
C GLN A 170 6.16 3.07 -18.97
N THR A 171 7.05 3.42 -18.04
CA THR A 171 8.17 4.34 -18.31
C THR A 171 9.15 3.74 -19.31
N ILE A 172 9.52 2.47 -19.12
CA ILE A 172 10.40 1.73 -20.05
C ILE A 172 9.75 1.60 -21.42
N LEU A 173 8.44 1.30 -21.46
CA LEU A 173 7.68 1.23 -22.71
C LEU A 173 7.73 2.55 -23.46
N LEU A 174 7.41 3.64 -22.77
CA LEU A 174 7.44 4.97 -23.36
C LEU A 174 8.84 5.34 -23.89
N ALA A 175 9.88 5.16 -23.07
CA ALA A 175 11.26 5.43 -23.46
C ALA A 175 11.74 4.55 -24.63
N SER A 176 11.30 3.28 -24.69
CA SER A 176 11.66 2.39 -25.79
C SER A 176 11.04 2.80 -27.13
N ARG A 177 9.88 3.45 -27.10
CA ARG A 177 9.16 3.93 -28.28
C ARG A 177 9.76 5.22 -28.85
N THR A 178 10.48 6.00 -28.05
CA THR A 178 11.15 7.21 -28.53
C THR A 178 12.48 6.92 -29.23
N VAL A 179 13.05 5.73 -29.05
CA VAL A 179 14.35 5.36 -29.62
C VAL A 179 14.12 4.48 -30.86
N ASP A 180 13.66 5.06 -31.97
CA ASP A 180 13.31 4.27 -33.18
C ASP A 180 14.51 3.84 -34.04
N SER A 181 15.73 4.32 -33.75
CA SER A 181 16.84 4.25 -34.71
C SER A 181 17.65 2.93 -34.77
N ILE A 182 17.44 1.95 -33.88
CA ILE A 182 18.37 0.80 -33.75
C ILE A 182 17.61 -0.53 -33.64
N THR A 183 17.40 -1.20 -34.77
CA THR A 183 16.80 -2.54 -34.90
C THR A 183 17.60 -3.62 -34.17
N SER A 184 18.92 -3.47 -34.03
CA SER A 184 19.78 -4.45 -33.33
C SER A 184 19.57 -4.50 -31.81
N LEU A 185 18.80 -3.57 -31.22
CA LEU A 185 18.51 -3.53 -29.79
C LEU A 185 17.16 -4.16 -29.39
N ALA A 186 16.46 -4.84 -30.30
CA ALA A 186 15.16 -5.45 -30.00
C ALA A 186 15.22 -6.39 -28.78
N TYR A 187 16.22 -7.28 -28.72
CA TYR A 187 16.42 -8.19 -27.58
C TYR A 187 16.70 -7.47 -26.26
N VAL A 188 17.47 -6.39 -26.31
CA VAL A 188 17.78 -5.56 -25.14
C VAL A 188 16.50 -4.90 -24.62
N ARG A 189 15.62 -4.41 -25.50
CA ARG A 189 14.31 -3.88 -25.12
C ARG A 189 13.43 -4.93 -24.43
N TYR A 190 13.32 -6.13 -25.01
CA TYR A 190 12.57 -7.23 -24.39
C TYR A 190 13.08 -7.58 -23.00
N LEU A 191 14.40 -7.59 -22.79
CA LEU A 191 14.98 -7.84 -21.47
C LEU A 191 14.56 -6.76 -20.44
N PHE A 192 14.62 -5.49 -20.82
CA PHE A 192 14.18 -4.38 -19.95
C PHE A 192 12.68 -4.43 -19.65
N PHE A 193 11.85 -4.93 -20.58
CA PHE A 193 10.42 -5.12 -20.33
C PHE A 193 10.10 -6.19 -19.30
N VAL A 194 10.86 -7.29 -19.32
CA VAL A 194 10.63 -8.43 -18.42
C VAL A 194 11.15 -8.13 -17.02
N LEU A 195 12.17 -7.28 -16.88
CA LEU A 195 12.86 -7.04 -15.61
C LEU A 195 11.93 -6.54 -14.47
N PRO A 196 11.11 -5.47 -14.61
CA PRO A 196 10.21 -5.03 -13.54
C PRO A 196 9.24 -6.12 -13.09
N TRP A 197 8.71 -6.90 -14.05
CA TRP A 197 7.79 -7.99 -13.75
C TRP A 197 8.49 -9.17 -13.08
N ALA A 198 9.70 -9.53 -13.50
CA ALA A 198 10.48 -10.58 -12.86
C ALA A 198 10.80 -10.24 -11.39
N LEU A 199 11.23 -9.00 -11.13
CA LEU A 199 11.46 -8.48 -9.78
C LEU A 199 10.18 -8.46 -8.96
N CYS A 200 9.05 -8.03 -9.56
CA CYS A 200 7.75 -8.07 -8.92
C CYS A 200 7.36 -9.50 -8.53
N VAL A 201 7.43 -10.46 -9.47
CA VAL A 201 7.09 -11.87 -9.22
C VAL A 201 7.98 -12.47 -8.13
N TYR A 202 9.28 -12.17 -8.13
CA TYR A 202 10.19 -12.57 -7.06
C TYR A 202 9.73 -12.02 -5.69
N GLY A 203 9.41 -10.73 -5.62
CA GLY A 203 8.86 -10.09 -4.42
C GLY A 203 7.54 -10.71 -3.96
N LEU A 204 6.62 -10.98 -4.89
CA LEU A 204 5.34 -11.63 -4.60
C LEU A 204 5.52 -13.05 -4.04
N ARG A 205 6.47 -13.82 -4.59
CA ARG A 205 6.80 -15.16 -4.08
C ARG A 205 7.34 -15.09 -2.65
N MET A 206 8.19 -14.10 -2.35
CA MET A 206 8.68 -13.87 -0.98
C MET A 206 7.54 -13.52 -0.02
N ASN A 207 6.66 -12.58 -0.40
CA ASN A 207 5.47 -12.23 0.38
C ASN A 207 4.53 -13.44 0.61
N PHE A 208 4.39 -14.31 -0.39
CA PHE A 208 3.57 -15.51 -0.26
C PHE A 208 4.16 -16.51 0.74
N ARG A 209 5.49 -16.68 0.77
CA ARG A 209 6.15 -17.51 1.79
C ARG A 209 5.98 -16.93 3.19
N GLU A 210 6.14 -15.62 3.35
CA GLU A 210 5.86 -14.93 4.62
C GLU A 210 4.41 -15.16 5.08
N LYS A 211 3.44 -15.06 4.15
CA LYS A 211 2.03 -15.35 4.43
C LYS A 211 1.83 -16.79 4.93
N LEU A 212 2.42 -17.78 4.28
CA LEU A 212 2.31 -19.18 4.71
C LEU A 212 2.92 -19.39 6.10
N ASN A 213 4.08 -18.79 6.36
CA ASN A 213 4.73 -18.85 7.68
C ASN A 213 3.85 -18.22 8.76
N LEU A 214 3.16 -17.11 8.46
CA LEU A 214 2.22 -16.48 9.39
C LEU A 214 1.07 -17.43 9.76
N PHE A 215 0.45 -18.10 8.77
CA PHE A 215 -0.61 -19.06 9.05
C PHE A 215 -0.10 -20.27 9.85
N ALA A 216 1.06 -20.81 9.49
CA ALA A 216 1.67 -21.91 10.23
C ALA A 216 1.96 -21.53 11.69
N GLN A 217 2.42 -20.30 11.96
CA GLN A 217 2.63 -19.80 13.32
C GLN A 217 1.32 -19.60 14.08
N LEU A 218 0.25 -19.18 13.41
CA LEU A 218 -1.07 -19.06 14.04
C LEU A 218 -1.64 -20.42 14.41
N GLU A 219 -1.46 -21.43 13.55
CA GLU A 219 -1.88 -22.81 13.82
C GLU A 219 -1.07 -23.46 14.94
N ALA A 220 0.23 -23.16 15.02
CA ALA A 220 1.14 -23.65 16.06
C ALA A 220 1.23 -22.72 17.28
N PHE A 221 0.36 -21.70 17.39
CA PHE A 221 0.46 -20.71 18.45
C PHE A 221 0.12 -21.34 19.81
N ASP A 222 1.04 -21.15 20.76
CA ASP A 222 0.91 -21.57 22.14
C ASP A 222 1.23 -20.39 23.05
N VAL A 223 0.31 -20.10 23.98
CA VAL A 223 0.45 -18.97 24.92
C VAL A 223 1.61 -19.20 25.88
N GLU A 224 1.93 -20.45 26.22
CA GLU A 224 3.04 -20.77 27.13
C GLU A 224 4.41 -20.48 26.50
N GLN A 225 4.47 -20.36 25.17
CA GLN A 225 5.68 -20.05 24.42
C GLN A 225 5.84 -18.56 24.10
N ALA A 226 4.87 -17.71 24.50
CA ALA A 226 4.99 -16.27 24.30
C ALA A 226 6.08 -15.69 25.21
N HIS A 227 6.95 -14.84 24.64
CA HIS A 227 8.06 -14.24 25.39
C HIS A 227 7.65 -12.86 25.94
N CYS A 228 8.02 -12.58 27.20
CA CYS A 228 8.09 -11.23 27.75
C CYS A 228 9.38 -10.58 27.26
N THR A 229 9.28 -9.42 26.60
CA THR A 229 10.45 -8.64 26.19
C THR A 229 10.94 -7.75 27.32
N GLU A 230 10.01 -7.26 28.14
CA GLU A 230 10.27 -6.45 29.32
C GLU A 230 9.54 -7.04 30.54
N GLU A 231 10.00 -6.71 31.75
CA GLU A 231 9.38 -7.16 33.02
C GLU A 231 7.94 -6.63 33.19
N PHE A 232 7.57 -5.64 32.37
CA PHE A 232 6.25 -5.01 32.32
C PHE A 232 5.32 -5.60 31.24
N ASP A 233 5.80 -6.55 30.43
CA ASP A 233 4.99 -7.31 29.43
C ASP A 233 4.30 -8.54 30.08
#